data_AF-A0AA40ENT0-F1
#
_entry.id   AF-A0AA40ENT0-F1
#
_cell.length_a   1.000
_cell.length_b   1.000
_cell.length_c   1.000
_cell.angle_alpha   90.00
_cell.angle_beta   90.00
_cell.angle_gamma   90.00
#
_symmetry.space_group_name_H-M   'P 1'
#
loop_
_entity.id
_entity.type
_entity.pdbx_description
1 polymer ?
#
loop_
_entity_poly.entity_id
_entity_poly.type
_entity_poly.pdbx_seq_one_letter_code
_entity_poly.pdbx_strand_id
1 'polypeptide(L)'
;MVPAPTVANWGAKDDERVKLLHHEWITSAIEWELRTYDNMFGIHRPFRAKPRPGLDEAWGTAVKSYTVRIPKPGWRDASSANAVLAEFQDEKGGVMGTLSFLYNLHYVKPIRQYLLPEYYPETAEMYKATPEQPMPRHIASAT
;
A
#
# COMPACT_ATOMS: atom_id res chain seq x y z
N MET A 1 -9.41 -21.94 -28.01
CA MET A 1 -10.40 -21.09 -27.35
C MET A 1 -10.44 -21.54 -25.90
N VAL A 2 -9.87 -20.76 -24.97
CA VAL A 2 -9.87 -21.12 -23.54
C VAL A 2 -11.26 -20.76 -23.00
N PRO A 3 -11.98 -21.67 -22.34
CA PRO A 3 -13.28 -21.35 -21.75
C PRO A 3 -13.11 -20.25 -20.70
N ALA A 4 -14.05 -19.29 -20.69
CA ALA A 4 -14.09 -18.26 -19.66
C ALA A 4 -14.18 -18.93 -18.28
N PRO A 5 -13.40 -18.48 -17.28
CA PRO A 5 -13.51 -19.02 -15.93
C PRO A 5 -14.94 -18.80 -15.41
N THR A 6 -15.52 -19.87 -14.87
CA THR A 6 -16.81 -19.82 -14.20
C THR A 6 -16.73 -18.81 -13.07
N VAL A 7 -17.58 -17.78 -13.11
CA VAL A 7 -17.64 -16.75 -12.07
C VAL A 7 -18.02 -17.46 -10.78
N ALA A 8 -17.05 -17.64 -9.87
CA ALA A 8 -17.37 -18.05 -8.52
C ALA A 8 -18.32 -16.99 -7.96
N ASN A 9 -19.46 -17.43 -7.44
CA ASN A 9 -20.43 -16.56 -6.82
C ASN A 9 -19.82 -16.06 -5.51
N TRP A 10 -18.96 -15.04 -5.59
CA TRP A 10 -18.46 -14.27 -4.46
C TRP A 10 -19.60 -13.36 -3.95
N GLY A 11 -20.76 -13.96 -3.68
CA GLY A 11 -21.78 -13.32 -2.87
C GLY A 11 -21.05 -12.77 -1.66
N ALA A 12 -21.10 -11.45 -1.52
CA ALA A 12 -20.53 -10.73 -0.40
C ALA A 12 -21.01 -11.45 0.86
N LYS A 13 -20.16 -12.33 1.41
CA LYS A 13 -20.33 -12.76 2.78
C LYS A 13 -20.11 -11.48 3.54
N ASP A 14 -21.19 -10.97 4.13
CA ASP A 14 -21.16 -9.90 5.11
C ASP A 14 -20.02 -10.23 6.07
N ASP A 15 -18.88 -9.60 5.81
CA ASP A 15 -17.71 -9.77 6.64
C ASP A 15 -18.03 -9.02 7.92
N GLU A 16 -17.95 -9.69 9.07
CA GLU A 16 -18.25 -9.12 10.40
C GLU A 16 -17.27 -7.99 10.81
N ARG A 17 -16.65 -7.30 9.85
CA ARG A 17 -15.83 -6.12 10.07
C ARG A 17 -16.74 -4.95 10.42
N VAL A 18 -16.58 -4.47 11.66
CA VAL A 18 -17.02 -3.17 12.20
C VAL A 18 -17.90 -2.36 11.24
N LYS A 19 -19.23 -2.52 11.35
CA LYS A 19 -20.19 -1.63 10.68
C LYS A 19 -19.99 -0.21 11.21
N LEU A 20 -19.40 0.65 10.38
CA LEU A 20 -19.31 2.09 10.67
C LEU A 20 -20.72 2.70 10.66
N LEU A 21 -20.97 3.71 11.51
CA LEU A 21 -22.26 4.39 11.67
C LEU A 21 -22.90 4.87 10.35
N HIS A 22 -22.10 5.11 9.31
CA HIS A 22 -22.57 5.62 8.02
C HIS A 22 -22.78 4.54 6.96
N HIS A 23 -22.54 3.26 7.30
CA HIS A 23 -22.62 2.16 6.34
C HIS A 23 -24.01 2.09 5.69
N GLU A 24 -25.09 2.23 6.46
CA GLU A 24 -26.47 2.13 5.96
C GLU A 24 -26.84 3.19 4.92
N TRP A 25 -26.25 4.39 5.01
CA TRP A 25 -26.57 5.50 4.09
C TRP A 25 -25.64 5.54 2.87
N ILE A 26 -24.45 4.96 2.99
CA ILE A 26 -23.48 4.91 1.89
C ILE A 26 -23.70 3.66 1.04
N THR A 27 -24.17 2.55 1.62
CA THR A 27 -24.36 1.29 0.89
C THR A 27 -25.37 1.43 -0.26
N SER A 28 -26.47 2.17 -0.05
CA SER A 28 -27.45 2.43 -1.11
C SER A 28 -26.94 3.36 -2.21
N ALA A 29 -25.84 4.09 -1.96
CA ALA A 29 -25.18 4.97 -2.91
C ALA A 29 -23.98 4.33 -3.62
N ILE A 30 -23.59 3.10 -3.26
CA ILE A 30 -22.49 2.37 -3.90
C ILE A 30 -23.06 1.37 -4.90
N GLU A 31 -22.77 1.59 -6.18
CA GLU A 31 -22.98 0.61 -7.23
C GLU A 31 -21.69 -0.20 -7.43
N TRP A 32 -21.72 -1.49 -7.10
CA TRP A 32 -20.59 -2.38 -7.32
C TRP A 32 -20.58 -2.89 -8.76
N GLU A 33 -19.43 -2.77 -9.41
CA GLU A 33 -19.21 -3.33 -10.75
C GLU A 33 -18.05 -4.31 -10.74
N LEU A 34 -18.27 -5.51 -11.28
CA LEU A 34 -17.19 -6.46 -11.51
C LEU A 34 -16.34 -5.97 -12.69
N ARG A 35 -15.18 -5.40 -12.39
CA ARG A 35 -14.18 -5.03 -13.40
C ARG A 35 -13.12 -6.12 -13.48
N THR A 36 -12.93 -6.66 -14.68
CA THR A 36 -11.74 -7.45 -14.99
C THR A 36 -10.63 -6.48 -15.38
N TYR A 37 -9.56 -6.46 -14.58
CA TYR A 37 -8.33 -5.81 -14.99
C TYR A 37 -7.62 -6.75 -15.95
N ASP A 38 -7.30 -6.25 -17.15
CA ASP A 38 -6.32 -6.95 -17.96
C ASP A 38 -5.01 -6.97 -17.13
N ASN A 39 -4.32 -8.10 -17.02
CA ASN A 39 -3.00 -8.13 -16.36
C ASN A 39 -1.93 -7.41 -17.23
N MET A 40 -2.38 -6.44 -18.02
CA MET A 40 -1.60 -5.62 -18.94
C MET A 40 -1.17 -4.34 -18.24
N PHE A 41 -0.91 -4.41 -16.93
CA PHE A 41 -0.20 -3.37 -16.19
C PHE A 41 1.10 -2.98 -16.90
N GLY A 42 1.72 -3.90 -17.66
CA GLY A 42 2.89 -3.70 -18.50
C GLY A 42 2.67 -2.94 -19.81
N ILE A 43 1.44 -2.78 -20.30
CA ILE A 43 1.17 -2.11 -21.58
C ILE A 43 1.14 -0.60 -21.39
N HIS A 44 1.94 0.08 -22.20
CA HIS A 44 2.09 1.53 -22.19
C HIS A 44 0.80 2.22 -22.65
N ARG A 45 -0.10 2.50 -21.69
CA ARG A 45 -1.31 3.31 -21.88
C ARG A 45 -0.99 4.81 -21.71
N PRO A 46 -1.81 5.75 -22.23
CA PRO A 46 -1.50 7.19 -22.25
C PRO A 46 -1.23 7.83 -20.87
N PHE A 47 -1.65 7.18 -19.78
CA PHE A 47 -1.43 7.64 -18.42
C PHE A 47 -0.08 7.21 -17.83
N ARG A 48 0.73 6.45 -18.58
CA ARG A 48 2.07 5.99 -18.17
C ARG A 48 3.14 6.96 -18.67
N ALA A 49 3.21 8.14 -18.06
CA ALA A 49 4.22 9.12 -18.42
C ALA A 49 5.65 8.58 -18.19
N LYS A 50 6.57 8.95 -19.09
CA LYS A 50 8.00 8.65 -18.95
C LYS A 50 8.55 9.16 -17.60
N PRO A 51 9.62 8.55 -17.07
CA PRO A 51 10.37 9.11 -15.96
C PRO A 51 10.67 10.59 -16.14
N ARG A 52 10.53 11.35 -15.04
CA ARG A 52 10.92 12.76 -14.99
C ARG A 52 11.91 12.88 -13.83
N PRO A 53 13.20 13.15 -14.07
CA PRO A 53 14.19 13.24 -13.01
C PRO A 53 13.79 14.19 -11.87
N GLY A 54 13.22 15.36 -12.22
CA GLY A 54 12.73 16.30 -11.22
C GLY A 54 11.55 15.78 -10.38
N LEU A 55 10.72 14.88 -10.92
CA LEU A 55 9.68 14.20 -10.13
C LEU A 55 10.30 13.20 -9.16
N ASP A 56 11.29 12.42 -9.62
CA ASP A 56 11.94 11.40 -8.77
C ASP A 56 12.72 12.05 -7.62
N GLU A 57 13.34 13.20 -7.87
CA GLU A 57 13.99 14.06 -6.87
C GLU A 57 12.97 14.64 -5.88
N ALA A 58 11.91 15.29 -6.38
CA ALA A 58 10.86 15.87 -5.54
C ALA A 58 10.21 14.80 -4.65
N TRP A 59 9.94 13.62 -5.20
CA TRP A 59 9.41 12.49 -4.44
C TRP A 59 10.39 12.05 -3.36
N GLY A 60 11.68 11.91 -3.70
CA GLY A 60 12.74 11.55 -2.77
C GLY A 60 12.86 12.53 -1.61
N THR A 61 12.61 13.81 -1.83
CA THR A 61 12.61 14.83 -0.76
C THR A 61 11.34 14.78 0.07
N ALA A 62 10.17 14.62 -0.54
CA ALA A 62 8.88 14.64 0.16
C ALA A 62 8.66 13.46 1.11
N VAL A 63 9.23 12.28 0.80
CA VAL A 63 9.12 11.07 1.64
C VAL A 63 10.37 10.81 2.49
N LYS A 64 11.26 11.79 2.67
CA LYS A 64 12.37 11.69 3.62
C LYS A 64 11.90 12.01 5.04
N SER A 65 12.48 11.32 6.02
CA SER A 65 12.37 11.67 7.44
C SER A 65 10.93 11.83 7.96
N TYR A 66 10.03 10.92 7.57
CA TYR A 66 8.63 10.95 7.99
C TYR A 66 8.36 10.26 9.34
N THR A 67 9.43 9.84 10.03
CA THR A 67 9.34 9.35 11.39
C THR A 67 9.11 10.52 12.33
N VAL A 68 7.96 10.52 13.01
CA VAL A 68 7.60 11.53 14.00
C VAL A 68 7.74 10.96 15.41
N ARG A 69 8.06 11.83 16.36
CA ARG A 69 8.06 11.49 17.78
C ARG A 69 6.71 11.77 18.39
N ILE A 70 6.12 10.73 18.97
CA ILE A 70 4.87 10.83 19.69
C ILE A 70 5.16 10.80 21.20
N PRO A 71 4.81 11.84 21.96
CA PRO A 71 5.00 11.85 23.41
C PRO A 71 4.09 10.81 24.10
N LYS A 72 4.55 10.24 25.22
CA LYS A 72 3.73 9.39 26.09
C LYS A 72 2.88 10.26 27.04
N PRO A 73 1.68 9.82 27.48
CA PRO A 73 1.05 8.52 27.18
C PRO A 73 0.42 8.42 25.78
N GLY A 74 0.11 9.56 25.17
CA GLY A 74 -0.26 9.74 23.75
C GLY A 74 -1.03 8.59 23.10
N TRP A 75 -0.34 7.84 22.24
CA TRP A 75 -0.95 6.90 21.28
C TRP A 75 -1.04 5.46 21.79
N ARG A 76 -0.50 5.16 22.99
CA ARG A 76 -0.55 3.79 23.51
C ARG A 76 -1.99 3.33 23.72
N ASP A 77 -2.84 4.22 24.23
CA ASP A 77 -4.25 3.94 24.54
C ASP A 77 -5.13 3.80 23.29
N ALA A 78 -4.70 4.39 22.17
CA ALA A 78 -5.38 4.28 20.87
C ALA A 78 -4.84 3.14 19.99
N SER A 79 -3.72 2.51 20.39
CA SER A 79 -3.15 1.36 19.68
C SER A 79 -3.85 0.07 20.10
N SER A 80 -3.92 -0.92 19.20
CA SER A 80 -4.43 -2.24 19.57
C SER A 80 -3.56 -2.86 20.67
N ALA A 81 -4.17 -3.59 21.61
CA ALA A 81 -3.46 -4.17 22.75
C ALA A 81 -2.28 -5.07 22.35
N ASN A 82 -2.31 -5.63 21.14
CA ASN A 82 -1.28 -6.50 20.60
C ASN A 82 -0.19 -5.72 19.82
N ALA A 83 -0.28 -4.40 19.70
CA ALA A 83 0.71 -3.61 18.99
C ALA A 83 2.00 -3.48 19.81
N VAL A 84 3.10 -3.98 19.27
CA VAL A 84 4.45 -3.68 19.74
C VAL A 84 4.86 -2.35 19.12
N LEU A 85 5.01 -1.31 19.93
CA LEU A 85 5.38 0.04 19.47
C LEU A 85 6.88 0.26 19.67
N ALA A 86 7.56 0.72 18.63
CA ALA A 86 8.97 1.11 18.71
C ALA A 86 9.11 2.43 19.48
N GLU A 87 10.16 2.53 20.31
CA GLU A 87 10.40 3.70 21.17
C GLU A 87 11.76 4.34 20.89
N PHE A 88 11.82 5.66 20.98
CA PHE A 88 13.09 6.39 20.99
C PHE A 88 13.85 6.10 22.28
N GLN A 89 15.13 5.72 22.13
CA GLN A 89 16.02 5.33 23.24
C GLN A 89 16.86 6.50 23.77
N ASP A 90 16.42 7.75 23.55
CA ASP A 90 17.09 8.93 24.09
C ASP A 90 16.40 9.41 25.38
N GLU A 91 17.01 10.40 26.05
CA GLU A 91 16.51 10.97 27.31
C GLU A 91 15.07 11.53 27.20
N LYS A 92 14.63 11.92 26.00
CA LYS A 92 13.31 12.48 25.76
C LYS A 92 12.23 11.40 25.60
N GLY A 93 12.62 10.18 25.24
CA GLY A 93 11.73 9.03 25.05
C GLY A 93 10.60 9.28 24.04
N GLY A 94 9.59 8.42 24.06
CA GLY A 94 8.42 8.52 23.19
C GLY A 94 8.36 7.44 22.11
N VAL A 95 7.20 7.36 21.45
CA VAL A 95 6.90 6.33 20.45
C VAL A 95 7.29 6.83 19.06
N MET A 96 7.88 5.95 18.26
CA MET A 96 8.13 6.18 16.84
C MET A 96 6.83 6.02 16.06
N GLY A 97 6.38 7.10 15.44
CA GLY A 97 5.22 7.13 14.57
C GLY A 97 5.57 7.45 13.13
N THR A 98 4.64 7.18 12.23
CA THR A 98 4.72 7.63 10.83
C THR A 98 3.37 8.24 10.44
N LEU A 99 3.39 9.23 9.54
CA LEU A 99 2.16 9.74 8.95
C LEU A 99 1.74 8.77 7.83
N SER A 100 0.57 8.14 7.99
CA SER A 100 0.09 7.08 7.09
C SER A 100 0.06 7.49 5.62
N PHE A 101 -0.22 8.77 5.31
CA PHE A 101 -0.19 9.25 3.93
C PHE A 101 1.23 9.28 3.34
N LEU A 102 2.26 9.63 4.13
CA LEU A 102 3.66 9.62 3.67
C LEU A 102 4.14 8.18 3.47
N TYR A 103 3.70 7.27 4.35
CA TYR A 103 3.90 5.84 4.17
C TYR A 103 3.25 5.35 2.86
N ASN A 104 1.98 5.68 2.61
CA ASN A 104 1.31 5.28 1.36
C ASN A 104 2.03 5.85 0.12
N LEU A 105 2.47 7.11 0.18
CA LEU A 105 3.20 7.76 -0.90
C LEU A 105 4.59 7.12 -1.12
N HIS A 106 5.26 6.67 -0.05
CA HIS A 106 6.51 5.92 -0.16
C HIS A 106 6.34 4.64 -0.98
N TYR A 107 5.20 3.93 -0.84
CA TYR A 107 4.93 2.66 -1.53
C TYR A 107 4.41 2.84 -2.97
N VAL A 108 3.84 3.99 -3.31
CA VAL A 108 3.40 4.27 -4.69
C VAL A 108 4.60 4.44 -5.64
N LYS A 109 5.74 4.95 -5.16
CA LYS A 109 6.97 5.11 -5.96
C LYS A 109 7.49 3.79 -6.52
N PRO A 110 7.78 2.75 -5.72
CA PRO A 110 8.27 1.48 -6.25
C PRO A 110 7.26 0.79 -7.17
N ILE A 111 5.95 0.93 -6.94
CA ILE A 111 4.92 0.45 -7.89
C ILE A 111 5.08 1.15 -9.25
N ARG A 112 5.16 2.48 -9.26
CA ARG A 112 5.38 3.24 -10.50
C ARG A 112 6.66 2.82 -11.22
N GLN A 113 7.74 2.62 -10.48
CA GLN A 113 9.05 2.23 -11.03
C GLN A 113 9.05 0.79 -11.56
N TYR A 114 8.44 -0.15 -10.83
CA TYR A 114 8.26 -1.54 -11.26
C TYR A 114 7.51 -1.65 -12.59
N LEU A 115 6.54 -0.75 -12.81
CA LEU A 115 5.83 -0.66 -14.07
C LEU A 115 6.73 -0.16 -15.22
N LEU A 116 7.88 0.46 -14.96
CA LEU A 116 8.76 1.01 -15.99
C LEU A 116 10.14 0.30 -15.97
N PRO A 117 10.19 -1.03 -16.20
CA PRO A 117 11.42 -1.81 -16.04
C PRO A 117 12.54 -1.37 -16.99
N GLU A 118 12.18 -0.81 -18.15
CA GLU A 118 13.14 -0.25 -19.10
C GLU A 118 13.88 0.99 -18.59
N TYR A 119 13.32 1.67 -17.58
CA TYR A 119 13.92 2.84 -16.94
C TYR A 119 14.40 2.59 -15.50
N TYR A 120 13.84 1.60 -14.81
CA TYR A 120 14.18 1.26 -13.42
C TYR A 120 14.44 -0.26 -13.26
N PRO A 121 15.50 -0.80 -13.89
CA PRO A 121 15.77 -2.24 -13.90
C PRO A 121 16.04 -2.80 -12.49
N GLU A 122 16.67 -2.01 -11.61
CA GLU A 122 16.95 -2.41 -10.23
C GLU A 122 15.65 -2.64 -9.43
N THR A 123 14.67 -1.75 -9.59
CA THR A 123 13.36 -1.89 -8.94
C THR A 123 12.61 -3.09 -9.50
N ALA A 124 12.67 -3.32 -10.81
CA ALA A 124 12.04 -4.47 -11.44
C ALA A 124 12.61 -5.80 -10.92
N GLU A 125 13.93 -5.90 -10.78
CA GLU A 125 14.57 -7.10 -10.22
C GLU A 125 14.28 -7.27 -8.72
N MET A 126 14.27 -6.19 -7.93
CA MET A 126 13.94 -6.24 -6.50
C MET A 126 12.54 -6.81 -6.23
N TYR A 127 11.56 -6.47 -7.07
CA TYR A 127 10.17 -6.92 -6.91
C TYR A 127 9.77 -8.05 -7.85
N LYS A 128 10.75 -8.72 -8.48
CA LYS A 128 10.49 -9.83 -9.39
C LYS A 128 9.85 -10.99 -8.63
N ALA A 129 8.70 -11.42 -9.12
CA ALA A 129 8.01 -12.60 -8.56
C ALA A 129 8.89 -13.84 -8.73
N THR A 130 8.99 -14.65 -7.67
CA THR A 130 9.54 -16.01 -7.73
C THR A 130 8.42 -17.03 -7.56
N PRO A 131 8.61 -18.30 -7.94
CA PRO A 131 7.63 -19.36 -7.67
C PRO A 131 7.24 -19.47 -6.19
N GLU A 132 8.15 -19.13 -5.29
CA GLU A 132 7.97 -19.17 -3.83
C GLU A 132 7.36 -17.88 -3.27
N GLN A 133 7.53 -16.75 -3.96
CA GLN A 133 6.98 -15.44 -3.59
C GLN A 133 6.37 -14.75 -4.82
N PRO A 134 5.09 -15.04 -5.14
CA PRO A 134 4.43 -14.49 -6.33
C PRO A 134 4.26 -12.97 -6.28
N MET A 135 4.35 -12.36 -5.10
CA MET A 135 4.48 -10.91 -4.90
C MET A 135 5.35 -10.65 -3.66
N PRO A 136 6.58 -10.11 -3.81
CA PRO A 136 7.40 -9.74 -2.67
C PRO A 136 6.68 -8.67 -1.83
N ARG A 137 6.45 -8.97 -0.54
CA ARG A 137 5.83 -8.05 0.41
C ARG A 137 6.91 -7.13 0.97
N HIS A 138 6.74 -5.82 0.80
CA HIS A 138 7.65 -4.82 1.37
C HIS A 138 7.48 -4.64 2.89
N ILE A 139 6.47 -5.28 3.51
CA ILE A 139 6.43 -5.51 4.95
C ILE A 139 6.52 -7.02 5.15
N ALA A 140 7.65 -7.48 5.69
CA ALA A 140 7.70 -8.80 6.29
C ALA A 140 6.67 -8.81 7.43
N SER A 141 5.59 -9.57 7.28
CA SER A 141 4.81 -9.99 8.43
C SER A 141 5.78 -10.78 9.29
N ALA A 142 6.11 -10.28 10.48
CA ALA A 142 6.90 -11.04 11.44
C ALA A 142 6.22 -12.40 11.64
N THR A 143 6.94 -13.47 11.28
CA THR A 143 6.61 -14.84 11.64
C THR A 143 6.89 -15.08 13.11
#